data_AF-A0A0C3AWJ7-F1
#
_entry.id   AF-A0A0C3AWJ7-F1
#
_cell.length_a   1.000
_cell.length_b   1.000
_cell.length_c   1.000
_cell.angle_alpha   90.00
_cell.angle_beta   90.00
_cell.angle_gamma   90.00
#
_symmetry.space_group_name_H-M   'P 1'
#
loop_
_entity.id
_entity.type
_entity.pdbx_description
1 polymer ?
#
loop_
_entity_poly.entity_id
_entity_poly.type
_entity_poly.pdbx_seq_one_letter_code
_entity_poly.pdbx_strand_id
1 'polypeptide(L)'
;MDSIDFEARSHILQLMVRLLVNLTQYPFLGPAMGAERVGWLFTHQHGTGSIIKDMARKWDYERDCPFPEGVERKADDDEMTEEIVWVKSGLPYVREA
;
A
#
# COMPACT_ATOMS: atom_id res chain seq x y z
N MET A 1 -9.09 17.43 1.39
CA MET A 1 -9.21 15.96 1.40
C MET A 1 -7.99 15.49 2.17
N ASP A 2 -8.18 15.28 3.47
CA ASP A 2 -7.07 15.10 4.41
C ASP A 2 -6.38 13.77 4.14
N SER A 3 -5.05 13.82 3.97
CA SER A 3 -4.23 12.65 3.68
C SER A 3 -4.29 11.66 4.84
N ILE A 4 -4.50 10.38 4.54
CA ILE A 4 -4.35 9.30 5.52
C ILE A 4 -2.93 9.35 6.10
N ASP A 5 -2.87 9.69 7.38
CA ASP A 5 -1.68 9.89 8.22
C ASP A 5 -0.79 8.63 8.31
N PHE A 6 0.50 8.82 8.59
CA PHE A 6 1.52 7.77 8.77
C PHE A 6 1.10 6.71 9.79
N GLU A 7 0.49 7.13 10.90
CA GLU A 7 -0.08 6.22 11.89
C GLU A 7 -1.15 5.32 11.28
N ALA A 8 -2.03 5.86 10.43
CA ALA A 8 -3.09 5.08 9.82
C ALA A 8 -2.57 3.98 8.88
N ARG A 9 -1.44 4.18 8.20
CA ARG A 9 -0.81 3.14 7.35
C ARG A 9 -0.13 2.04 8.17
N SER A 10 0.59 2.42 9.22
CA SER A 10 1.16 1.46 10.19
C SER A 10 0.05 0.65 10.86
N HIS A 11 -1.06 1.29 11.24
CA HIS A 11 -2.22 0.64 11.81
C HIS A 11 -2.91 -0.32 10.82
N ILE A 12 -2.94 -0.01 9.52
CA ILE A 12 -3.53 -0.88 8.50
C ILE A 12 -2.64 -2.11 8.23
N LEU A 13 -1.31 -1.95 8.11
CA LEU A 13 -0.38 -3.09 7.99
C LEU A 13 -0.43 -3.98 9.24
N GLN A 14 -0.46 -3.37 10.43
CA GLN A 14 -0.68 -4.11 11.67
C GLN A 14 -2.06 -4.78 11.69
N LEU A 15 -3.11 -4.14 11.17
CA LEU A 15 -4.44 -4.74 11.06
C LEU A 15 -4.42 -5.93 10.10
N MET A 16 -3.73 -5.84 8.96
CA MET A 16 -3.55 -6.92 7.99
C MET A 16 -2.87 -8.13 8.63
N VAL A 17 -1.75 -7.88 9.33
CA VAL A 17 -0.99 -8.93 10.03
C VAL A 17 -1.82 -9.52 11.17
N ARG A 18 -2.55 -8.70 11.94
CA ARG A 18 -3.45 -9.17 13.01
C ARG A 18 -4.62 -9.97 12.46
N LEU A 19 -5.22 -9.57 11.34
CA LEU A 19 -6.29 -10.31 10.69
C LEU A 19 -5.77 -11.67 10.20
N LEU A 20 -4.59 -11.68 9.59
CA LEU A 20 -3.93 -12.91 9.15
C LEU A 20 -3.69 -13.85 10.34
N VAL A 21 -3.05 -13.36 11.40
CA VAL A 21 -2.79 -14.12 12.63
C VAL A 21 -4.11 -14.65 13.23
N ASN A 22 -5.14 -13.81 13.35
CA ASN A 22 -6.43 -14.22 13.89
C ASN A 22 -7.14 -15.27 13.02
N LEU A 23 -7.11 -15.14 11.70
CA LEU A 23 -7.70 -16.11 10.79
C LEU A 23 -6.98 -17.45 10.83
N THR A 24 -5.66 -17.45 11.04
CA THR A 24 -4.87 -18.68 11.21
C THR A 24 -5.01 -19.35 12.59
N GLN A 25 -5.65 -18.68 13.56
CA GLN A 25 -5.99 -19.30 14.86
C GLN A 25 -7.19 -20.25 14.76
N TYR A 26 -7.97 -20.20 13.67
CA TYR A 26 -9.05 -21.14 13.44
C TYR A 26 -8.48 -22.42 12.82
N PRO A 27 -8.57 -23.58 13.49
CA PRO A 27 -7.90 -24.82 13.07
C PRO A 27 -8.38 -25.37 11.70
N PHE A 28 -9.49 -24.86 11.19
CA PHE A 28 -10.05 -25.21 9.88
C PHE A 28 -9.50 -24.34 8.72
N LEU A 29 -8.90 -23.18 9.04
CA LEU A 29 -8.28 -22.29 8.08
C LEU A 29 -6.76 -22.43 8.21
N GLY A 30 -6.17 -23.29 7.38
CA GLY A 30 -4.71 -23.39 7.29
C GLY A 30 -4.06 -22.04 6.90
N PRO A 31 -2.77 -21.83 7.21
CA PRO A 31 -2.07 -20.57 6.93
C PRO A 31 -2.22 -20.06 5.49
N ALA A 32 -2.19 -20.99 4.53
CA ALA A 32 -2.39 -20.67 3.10
C ALA A 32 -3.79 -20.09 2.82
N MET A 33 -4.84 -20.68 3.39
CA MET A 33 -6.22 -20.24 3.18
C MET A 33 -6.50 -18.91 3.90
N GLY A 34 -5.88 -18.68 5.07
CA GLY A 34 -5.90 -17.39 5.75
C GLY A 34 -5.22 -16.29 4.92
N ALA A 35 -4.05 -16.59 4.36
CA ALA A 35 -3.32 -15.68 3.48
C ALA A 35 -4.10 -15.36 2.19
N GLU A 36 -4.72 -16.36 1.57
CA GLU A 36 -5.57 -16.18 0.39
C GLU A 36 -6.77 -15.28 0.67
N ARG A 37 -7.42 -15.45 1.83
CA ARG A 37 -8.60 -14.66 2.22
C ARG A 37 -8.26 -13.20 2.51
N VAL A 38 -7.12 -12.96 3.17
CA VAL A 38 -6.57 -11.62 3.35
C VAL A 38 -6.20 -11.05 1.98
N GLY A 39 -5.47 -11.80 1.16
CA GLY A 39 -5.16 -11.42 -0.22
C GLY A 39 -6.40 -10.99 -1.00
N TRP A 40 -7.47 -11.78 -0.97
CA TRP A 40 -8.75 -11.48 -1.61
C TRP A 40 -9.43 -10.21 -1.07
N LEU A 41 -9.48 -10.03 0.25
CA LEU A 41 -10.03 -8.81 0.87
C LEU A 41 -9.30 -7.54 0.40
N PHE A 42 -8.00 -7.63 0.19
CA PHE A 42 -7.18 -6.51 -0.22
C PHE A 42 -7.18 -6.30 -1.74
N THR A 43 -7.20 -7.38 -2.53
CA THR A 43 -7.02 -7.30 -3.99
C THR A 43 -8.31 -7.41 -4.82
N HIS A 44 -9.38 -7.98 -4.27
CA HIS A 44 -10.62 -8.28 -5.00
C HIS A 44 -11.87 -7.54 -4.49
N GLN A 45 -11.79 -6.82 -3.37
CA GLN A 45 -12.85 -5.88 -2.99
C GLN A 45 -12.67 -4.53 -3.70
N HIS A 46 -13.74 -4.08 -4.37
CA HIS A 46 -13.76 -2.83 -5.13
C HIS A 46 -13.34 -1.59 -4.31
N GLY A 47 -13.60 -1.57 -3.00
CA GLY A 47 -13.22 -0.47 -2.11
C GLY A 47 -11.75 -0.46 -1.70
N THR A 48 -11.08 -1.61 -1.79
CA THR A 48 -9.70 -1.80 -1.31
C THR A 48 -8.66 -1.53 -2.40
N GLY A 49 -9.05 -1.66 -3.67
CA GLY A 49 -8.18 -1.38 -4.81
C GLY A 49 -7.68 0.07 -4.85
N SER A 50 -8.50 1.04 -4.45
CA SER A 50 -8.07 2.45 -4.37
C SER A 50 -7.05 2.69 -3.25
N ILE A 51 -7.19 1.97 -2.12
CA ILE A 51 -6.25 2.02 -0.99
C ILE A 51 -4.90 1.43 -1.41
N ILE A 52 -4.90 0.27 -2.08
CA ILE A 52 -3.67 -0.34 -2.60
C ILE A 52 -3.01 0.56 -3.64
N LYS A 53 -3.78 1.12 -4.59
CA LYS A 53 -3.23 2.06 -5.58
C LYS A 53 -2.60 3.27 -4.90
N ASP A 54 -3.25 3.88 -3.90
CA ASP A 54 -2.70 5.04 -3.18
C ASP A 54 -1.46 4.69 -2.35
N MET A 55 -1.44 3.52 -1.71
CA MET A 55 -0.27 3.02 -0.99
C MET A 55 0.91 2.82 -1.94
N ALA A 56 0.68 2.07 -3.02
CA ALA A 56 1.68 1.78 -4.02
C ALA A 56 2.18 3.09 -4.66
N ARG A 57 1.33 4.12 -4.80
CA ARG A 57 1.74 5.44 -5.31
C ARG A 57 2.69 6.18 -4.35
N LYS A 58 2.55 5.98 -3.04
CA LYS A 58 3.23 6.78 -2.00
C LYS A 58 4.32 6.02 -1.24
N TRP A 59 4.67 4.80 -1.66
CA TRP A 59 5.64 3.94 -0.98
C TRP A 59 6.91 3.74 -1.80
N ASP A 60 8.05 3.92 -1.14
CA ASP A 60 9.37 3.56 -1.64
C ASP A 60 9.67 2.08 -1.30
N TYR A 61 9.61 1.22 -2.31
CA TYR A 61 9.84 -0.22 -2.14
C TYR A 61 11.30 -0.56 -1.79
N GLU A 62 12.27 0.29 -2.18
CA GLU A 62 13.69 -0.01 -1.96
C GLU A 62 14.11 0.23 -0.52
N ARG A 63 13.54 1.27 0.11
CA ARG A 63 13.83 1.65 1.49
C ARG A 63 12.78 1.16 2.48
N ASP A 64 11.72 0.53 1.97
CA ASP A 64 10.55 0.09 2.71
C ASP A 64 9.96 1.20 3.60
N CYS A 65 9.77 2.37 3.01
CA CYS A 65 9.30 3.56 3.72
C CYS A 65 8.38 4.42 2.84
N PRO A 66 7.57 5.32 3.41
CA PRO A 66 6.81 6.29 2.61
C PRO A 66 7.75 7.27 1.89
N PHE A 67 7.33 7.75 0.71
CA PHE A 67 7.98 8.88 0.06
C PHE A 67 7.81 10.17 0.89
N PRO A 68 8.72 11.16 0.74
CA PRO A 68 8.55 12.49 1.33
C PRO A 68 7.23 13.12 0.91
N GLU A 69 6.73 14.05 1.72
CA GLU A 69 5.48 14.76 1.41
C GLU A 69 5.58 15.47 0.05
N GLY A 70 4.57 15.26 -0.79
CA GLY A 70 4.54 15.81 -2.15
C GLY A 70 5.36 15.04 -3.17
N VAL A 71 5.90 13.88 -2.83
CA VAL A 71 6.56 12.94 -3.75
C VAL A 71 5.70 11.71 -3.94
N GLU A 72 5.44 11.35 -5.20
CA GLU A 72 4.59 10.23 -5.55
C GLU A 72 5.11 9.52 -6.81
N ARG A 73 4.86 8.21 -6.90
CA ARG A 73 5.03 7.46 -8.13
C ARG A 73 3.98 7.92 -9.14
N LYS A 74 4.39 8.11 -10.39
CA LYS A 74 3.46 8.49 -11.44
C LYS A 74 2.53 7.31 -11.75
N ALA A 75 1.25 7.59 -11.84
CA ALA A 75 0.23 6.64 -12.23
C ALA A 75 -0.55 7.25 -13.40
N ASP A 76 -0.53 6.57 -14.53
CA ASP A 76 -1.46 6.83 -15.62
C ASP A 76 -2.71 5.96 -15.39
N ASP A 77 -3.83 6.30 -16.04
CA ASP A 77 -5.19 5.85 -15.68
C ASP A 77 -5.32 4.32 -15.40
N ASP A 78 -4.48 3.49 -16.03
CA ASP A 78 -4.46 2.04 -15.81
C ASP A 78 -3.11 1.44 -15.36
N GLU A 79 -2.01 2.21 -15.36
CA GLU A 79 -0.68 1.66 -15.07
C GLU A 79 0.16 2.56 -14.15
N MET A 80 0.79 1.93 -13.16
CA MET A 80 1.78 2.55 -12.30
C MET A 80 3.15 2.46 -12.95
N THR A 81 3.81 3.60 -13.13
CA THR A 81 5.13 3.64 -13.75
C THR A 81 6.23 3.56 -12.68
N GLU A 82 7.47 3.29 -13.08
CA GLU A 82 8.60 3.35 -12.13
C GLU A 82 9.04 4.79 -11.82
N GLU A 83 8.50 5.78 -12.55
CA GLU A 83 8.86 7.19 -12.42
C GLU A 83 8.31 7.76 -11.10
N ILE A 84 9.18 8.40 -10.32
CA ILE A 84 8.82 9.07 -9.07
C ILE A 84 8.95 10.57 -9.30
N VAL A 85 7.94 11.34 -8.95
CA VAL A 85 7.83 12.76 -9.26
C VAL A 85 7.39 13.59 -8.06
N TRP A 86 7.72 14.87 -8.09
CA TRP A 86 7.10 15.85 -7.22
C TRP A 86 5.69 16.19 -7.73
N VAL A 87 4.66 15.99 -6.92
CA VAL A 87 3.25 16.21 -7.30
C VAL A 87 3.01 17.65 -7.77
N LYS A 88 3.64 18.64 -7.13
CA LYS A 88 3.44 20.06 -7.46
C LYS A 88 4.07 20.48 -8.79
N SER A 89 5.23 19.92 -9.15
CA SER A 89 6.00 20.37 -10.31
C SER A 89 6.01 19.37 -11.46
N GLY A 90 5.64 18.11 -11.21
CA GLY A 90 5.78 17.00 -12.15
C GLY A 90 7.24 16.63 -12.45
N LEU A 91 8.21 17.27 -11.78
CA LEU A 91 9.63 17.02 -12.03
C LEU A 91 10.05 15.69 -11.38
N PRO A 92 10.99 14.95 -12.01
CA PRO A 92 11.53 13.73 -11.42
C PRO A 92 12.09 13.98 -10.02
N TYR A 93 11.72 13.10 -9.09
CA TYR A 93 12.33 13.02 -7.79
C TYR A 93 13.60 12.16 -7.89
N VAL A 94 14.76 12.82 -7.83
CA VAL A 94 16.05 12.14 -7.76
C VAL A 94 16.42 11.96 -6.31
N ARG A 95 16.69 10.72 -5.92
CA ARG A 95 17.15 10.40 -4.56
C ARG A 95 18.56 10.96 -4.39
N GLU A 96 18.80 11.62 -3.27
CA GLU A 96 20.17 11.83 -2.80
C GLU A 96 20.72 10.49 -2.30
N ALA A 97 21.94 10.15 -2.76
CA ALA A 97 22.60 8.87 -2.50
C ALA A 97 22.95 8.68 -1.02
#